data_AF-V2Y9N1-F1
#
_entry.id   AF-V2Y9N1-F1
#
_cell.length_a   1.000
_cell.length_b   1.000
_cell.length_c   1.000
_cell.angle_alpha   90.00
_cell.angle_beta   90.00
_cell.angle_gamma   90.00
#
_symmetry.space_group_name_H-M   'P 1'
#
loop_
_entity.id
_entity.type
_entity.pdbx_description
1 polymer ?
#
loop_
_entity_poly.entity_id
_entity_poly.type
_entity_poly.pdbx_seq_one_letter_code
_entity_poly.pdbx_strand_id
1 'polypeptide(L)'
;MIQVMPISLSDCPDVLQAEVQSRLDEPDSEILSVTVTESTPYKDKTNISRQYRVIMNRLNLVSVLHCFDDGVLKDKLSVNQLIWGDILEIIRTAPDSSSLGELREAVPEQTRQLLSL
;
A
#
# COMPACT_ATOMS: atom_id res chain seq x y z
N MET A 1 10.09 10.79 -13.89
CA MET A 1 8.61 10.81 -13.92
C MET A 1 8.15 9.65 -13.06
N ILE A 2 7.09 9.81 -12.27
CA ILE A 2 6.50 8.73 -11.46
C ILE A 2 5.07 8.56 -11.94
N GLN A 3 4.69 7.33 -12.30
CA GLN A 3 3.34 6.97 -12.71
C GLN A 3 2.85 5.84 -11.83
N VAL A 4 1.65 5.99 -11.29
CA VAL A 4 0.98 4.96 -10.50
C VAL A 4 -0.24 4.51 -11.27
N MET A 5 -0.33 3.21 -11.53
CA MET A 5 -1.39 2.62 -12.35
C MET A 5 -2.06 1.46 -11.60
N PRO A 6 -3.40 1.39 -11.60
CA PRO A 6 -4.09 0.18 -11.16
C PRO A 6 -3.84 -0.95 -12.16
N ILE A 7 -3.62 -2.16 -11.66
CA ILE A 7 -3.34 -3.36 -12.46
C ILE A 7 -4.06 -4.57 -11.86
N SER A 8 -4.03 -5.71 -12.55
CA SER A 8 -4.54 -6.97 -12.00
C SER A 8 -3.46 -7.68 -11.18
N LEU A 9 -3.86 -8.54 -10.24
CA LEU A 9 -2.91 -9.35 -9.47
C LEU A 9 -2.07 -10.26 -10.38
N SER A 10 -2.64 -10.75 -11.49
CA SER A 10 -1.95 -11.56 -12.49
C SER A 10 -0.78 -10.85 -13.17
N ASP A 11 -0.74 -9.51 -13.12
CA ASP A 11 0.33 -8.70 -13.72
C ASP A 11 1.51 -8.48 -12.75
N CYS A 12 1.40 -8.99 -11.51
CA CYS A 12 2.43 -8.86 -10.48
C CYS A 12 3.47 -10.01 -10.56
N PRO A 13 4.67 -9.87 -9.96
CA PRO A 13 5.62 -10.96 -9.86
C PRO A 13 5.07 -12.17 -9.09
N ASP A 14 5.46 -13.39 -9.48
CA ASP A 14 4.94 -14.64 -8.91
C ASP A 14 5.07 -14.72 -7.39
N VAL A 15 6.16 -14.20 -6.83
CA VAL A 15 6.39 -14.17 -5.37
C VAL A 15 5.31 -13.34 -4.66
N LEU A 16 4.91 -12.23 -5.25
CA LEU A 16 3.85 -11.37 -4.70
C LEU A 16 2.48 -12.03 -4.88
N GLN A 17 2.22 -12.66 -6.03
CA GLN A 17 0.98 -13.40 -6.28
C GLN A 17 0.79 -14.55 -5.27
N ALA A 18 1.85 -15.33 -5.02
CA ALA A 18 1.81 -16.47 -4.11
C ALA A 18 1.53 -16.05 -2.66
N GLU A 19 2.17 -14.98 -2.17
CA GLU A 19 1.89 -14.47 -0.83
C GLU A 19 0.45 -13.96 -0.72
N VAL A 20 -0.02 -13.18 -1.71
CA VAL A 20 -1.39 -12.66 -1.71
C VAL A 20 -2.39 -13.81 -1.67
N GLN A 21 -2.17 -14.87 -2.47
CA GLN A 21 -3.03 -16.04 -2.46
C GLN A 21 -3.02 -16.75 -1.10
N SER A 22 -1.85 -16.94 -0.49
CA SER A 22 -1.74 -17.54 0.85
C SER A 22 -2.52 -16.77 1.91
N ARG A 23 -2.68 -15.44 1.75
CA ARG A 23 -3.44 -14.59 2.68
C ARG A 23 -4.93 -14.57 2.40
N LEU A 24 -5.30 -14.66 1.12
CA LEU A 24 -6.70 -14.80 0.71
C LEU A 24 -7.33 -16.12 1.16
N ASP A 25 -6.52 -17.15 1.38
CA ASP A 25 -6.99 -18.42 1.94
C ASP A 25 -7.40 -18.28 3.43
N GLU A 26 -7.01 -17.19 4.09
CA GLU A 26 -7.48 -16.87 5.45
C GLU A 26 -8.89 -16.25 5.41
N PRO A 27 -9.77 -16.57 6.38
CA PRO A 27 -11.12 -16.02 6.41
C PRO A 27 -11.09 -14.50 6.64
N ASP A 28 -12.09 -13.83 6.05
CA ASP A 28 -12.30 -12.38 6.11
C ASP A 28 -11.16 -11.54 5.53
N SER A 29 -10.30 -12.14 4.69
CA SER A 29 -9.27 -11.44 3.92
C SER A 29 -9.82 -10.96 2.57
N GLU A 30 -9.51 -9.72 2.20
CA GLU A 30 -9.85 -9.16 0.89
C GLU A 30 -8.71 -8.29 0.33
N ILE A 31 -8.65 -8.17 -1.00
CA ILE A 31 -7.75 -7.24 -1.68
C ILE A 31 -8.49 -5.91 -1.84
N LEU A 32 -7.89 -4.83 -1.34
CA LEU A 32 -8.41 -3.47 -1.49
C LEU A 32 -7.87 -2.77 -2.72
N SER A 33 -6.59 -3.00 -3.05
CA SER A 33 -5.94 -2.31 -4.16
C SER A 33 -4.71 -3.07 -4.67
N VAL A 34 -4.53 -3.09 -5.99
CA VAL A 34 -3.32 -3.58 -6.66
C VAL A 34 -2.82 -2.49 -7.59
N THR A 35 -1.57 -2.08 -7.43
CA THR A 35 -0.99 -0.99 -8.21
C THR A 35 0.45 -1.29 -8.59
N VAL A 36 0.88 -0.75 -9.73
CA VAL A 36 2.30 -0.65 -10.09
C VAL A 36 2.70 0.83 -10.10
N THR A 37 3.86 1.10 -9.52
CA THR A 37 4.52 2.40 -9.62
C THR A 37 5.70 2.25 -10.56
N GLU A 38 5.64 2.93 -11.69
CA GLU A 38 6.77 3.05 -12.61
C GLU A 38 7.49 4.36 -12.37
N SER A 39 8.81 4.30 -12.28
CA SER A 39 9.65 5.49 -12.15
C SER A 39 10.86 5.41 -13.06
N THR A 40 11.29 6.58 -13.55
CA THR A 40 12.54 6.72 -14.32
C THR A 40 13.55 7.47 -13.45
N PRO A 41 14.26 6.79 -12.54
CA PRO A 41 15.13 7.46 -11.56
C PRO A 41 16.41 8.04 -12.20
N TYR A 42 16.80 7.53 -13.37
CA TYR A 42 18.01 7.96 -14.07
C TYR A 42 17.73 9.06 -15.10
N LYS A 43 18.77 9.86 -15.41
CA LYS A 43 18.71 10.87 -16.49
C LYS A 43 18.40 10.22 -17.84
N ASP A 44 18.97 9.05 -18.06
CA ASP A 44 18.59 8.18 -19.17
C ASP A 44 17.26 7.49 -18.81
N LYS A 45 16.18 7.93 -19.46
CA LYS A 45 14.81 7.47 -19.21
C LYS A 45 14.54 6.06 -19.74
N THR A 46 15.55 5.38 -20.28
CA THR A 46 15.44 4.02 -20.79
C THR A 46 15.26 2.97 -19.69
N ASN A 47 15.76 3.23 -18.49
CA ASN A 47 15.60 2.34 -17.34
C ASN A 47 14.35 2.72 -16.53
N ILE A 48 13.34 1.85 -16.60
CA ILE A 48 12.10 1.95 -15.84
C ILE A 48 12.22 1.04 -14.62
N SER A 49 12.19 1.63 -13.43
CA SER A 49 12.05 0.89 -12.17
C SER A 49 10.58 0.70 -11.86
N ARG A 50 10.22 -0.53 -11.48
CA ARG A 50 8.84 -0.91 -11.17
C ARG A 50 8.72 -1.41 -9.74
N GLN A 51 7.75 -0.86 -9.03
CA GLN A 51 7.35 -1.31 -7.72
C GLN A 51 5.88 -1.70 -7.73
N TYR A 52 5.62 -2.98 -7.50
CA TYR A 52 4.28 -3.52 -7.31
C TYR A 52 3.86 -3.35 -5.86
N ARG A 53 2.60 -2.98 -5.64
CA ARG A 53 2.00 -2.82 -4.32
C ARG A 53 0.61 -3.44 -4.29
N VAL A 54 0.38 -4.31 -3.32
CA VAL A 54 -0.94 -4.85 -2.99
C VAL A 54 -1.32 -4.40 -1.59
N ILE A 55 -2.50 -3.81 -1.45
CA ILE A 55 -3.11 -3.47 -0.17
C ILE A 55 -4.21 -4.49 0.08
N MET A 56 -4.14 -5.14 1.23
CA MET A 56 -5.12 -6.11 1.70
C MET A 56 -5.59 -5.70 3.09
N ASN A 57 -6.77 -6.13 3.46
CA ASN A 57 -7.25 -6.10 4.84
C ASN A 57 -7.76 -7.48 5.22
N ARG A 58 -7.68 -7.74 6.53
CA ARG A 58 -8.32 -8.87 7.19
C ARG A 58 -8.85 -8.39 8.51
N LEU A 59 -10.18 -8.35 8.67
CA LEU A 59 -10.83 -7.73 9.82
C LEU A 59 -10.32 -6.29 10.04
N ASN A 60 -9.57 -6.04 11.12
CA ASN A 60 -8.98 -4.75 11.45
C ASN A 60 -7.48 -4.64 11.08
N LEU A 61 -6.87 -5.65 10.48
CA LEU A 61 -5.47 -5.64 10.08
C LEU A 61 -5.34 -5.20 8.62
N VAL A 62 -4.63 -4.11 8.37
CA VAL A 62 -4.25 -3.67 7.02
C VAL A 62 -2.84 -4.15 6.72
N SER A 63 -2.66 -4.80 5.58
CA SER A 63 -1.37 -5.28 5.09
C SER A 63 -1.03 -4.61 3.77
N VAL A 64 0.18 -4.09 3.66
CA VAL A 64 0.73 -3.51 2.42
C VAL A 64 1.94 -4.35 2.01
N LEU A 65 1.79 -5.04 0.89
CA LEU A 65 2.81 -5.88 0.31
C LEU A 65 3.49 -5.13 -0.84
N HIS A 66 4.82 -5.17 -0.89
CA HIS A 66 5.62 -4.55 -1.94
C HIS A 66 6.57 -5.56 -2.57
N CYS A 67 6.72 -5.48 -3.89
CA CYS A 67 7.73 -6.22 -4.63
C CYS A 67 8.36 -5.32 -5.70
N PHE A 68 9.67 -5.35 -5.83
CA PHE A 68 10.39 -4.63 -6.88
C PHE A 68 10.72 -5.56 -8.04
N ASP A 69 10.65 -5.04 -9.27
CA ASP A 69 11.04 -5.77 -10.48
C ASP A 69 12.55 -5.63 -10.80
N ASP A 70 13.21 -4.68 -10.15
CA ASP A 70 14.58 -4.30 -10.46
C ASP A 70 15.46 -4.07 -9.22
N GLY A 71 16.78 -4.00 -9.47
CA GLY A 71 17.78 -3.72 -8.45
C GLY A 71 18.03 -4.86 -7.46
N VAL A 72 18.66 -4.52 -6.34
CA VAL A 72 19.08 -5.48 -5.27
C VAL A 72 17.89 -6.07 -4.51
N LEU A 73 16.72 -5.44 -4.66
CA LEU A 73 15.46 -5.85 -4.03
C LEU A 73 14.53 -6.57 -5.00
N LYS A 74 15.00 -6.88 -6.21
CA LYS A 74 14.23 -7.66 -7.18
C LYS A 74 13.72 -8.95 -6.54
N ASP A 75 12.43 -9.25 -6.77
CA ASP A 75 11.71 -10.43 -6.27
C ASP A 75 11.67 -10.55 -4.73
N LYS A 76 12.15 -9.54 -3.99
CA LYS A 76 12.01 -9.49 -2.53
C LYS A 76 10.65 -8.93 -2.19
N LEU A 77 9.94 -9.69 -1.38
CA LEU A 77 8.69 -9.29 -0.80
C LEU A 77 8.94 -8.51 0.50
N SER A 78 8.38 -7.32 0.60
CA SER A 78 8.27 -6.56 1.85
C SER A 78 6.81 -6.51 2.27
N VAL A 79 6.54 -6.79 3.54
CA VAL A 79 5.19 -6.82 4.10
C VAL A 79 5.16 -5.87 5.29
N ASN A 80 4.33 -4.84 5.22
CA ASN A 80 4.06 -3.93 6.32
C ASN A 80 2.63 -4.14 6.80
N GLN A 81 2.42 -4.23 8.10
CA GLN A 81 1.09 -4.46 8.67
C GLN A 81 0.82 -3.47 9.79
N LEU A 82 -0.40 -2.95 9.83
CA LEU A 82 -0.86 -2.08 10.91
C LEU A 82 -2.33 -2.35 11.20
N ILE A 83 -2.73 -2.23 12.47
CA ILE A 83 -4.13 -2.32 12.85
C ILE A 83 -4.81 -0.99 12.52
N TRP A 84 -6.05 -1.04 12.05
CA TRP A 84 -6.83 0.14 11.68
C TRP A 84 -6.91 1.18 12.81
N GLY A 85 -7.07 0.72 14.07
CA GLY A 85 -7.02 1.58 15.24
C GLY A 85 -5.71 2.35 15.39
N ASP A 86 -4.57 1.72 15.11
CA ASP A 86 -3.26 2.38 15.16
C ASP A 86 -3.11 3.40 14.02
N ILE A 87 -3.63 3.09 12.82
CA ILE A 87 -3.65 4.03 11.69
C ILE A 87 -4.44 5.28 12.07
N LEU A 88 -5.63 5.09 12.66
CA LEU A 88 -6.47 6.20 13.11
C LEU A 88 -5.79 7.02 14.20
N GLU A 89 -5.12 6.37 15.17
CA GLU A 89 -4.40 7.06 16.24
C GLU A 89 -3.23 7.90 15.70
N ILE A 90 -2.48 7.37 14.72
CA ILE A 90 -1.41 8.10 14.04
C ILE A 90 -1.94 9.35 13.34
N ILE A 91 -3.07 9.22 12.61
CA ILE A 91 -3.70 10.37 11.93
C ILE A 91 -4.24 11.37 12.96
N ARG A 92 -4.88 10.89 14.03
CA ARG A 92 -5.47 11.73 15.08
C ARG A 92 -4.42 12.60 15.78
N THR A 93 -3.25 12.04 16.07
CA THR A 93 -2.15 12.69 16.82
C THR A 93 -1.15 13.43 15.93
N ALA A 94 -1.34 13.38 14.60
CA ALA A 94 -0.45 14.05 13.67
C ALA A 94 -0.48 15.59 13.84
N PRO A 95 0.67 16.27 13.70
CA PRO A 95 0.70 17.73 13.69
C PRO A 95 -0.15 18.31 12.55
N ASP A 96 -0.87 19.40 12.80
CA ASP A 96 -1.75 20.05 11.83
C ASP A 96 -1.02 20.49 10.54
N SER A 97 0.28 20.78 10.64
CA SER A 97 1.13 21.18 9.51
C SER A 97 1.70 20.00 8.71
N SER A 98 1.36 18.75 9.06
CA SER A 98 1.82 17.55 8.37
C SER A 98 0.79 17.06 7.35
N SER A 99 1.24 16.30 6.35
CA SER A 99 0.34 15.64 5.39
C SER A 99 -0.65 14.67 6.05
N LEU A 100 -0.32 14.13 7.22
CA LEU A 100 -1.25 13.31 8.01
C LEU A 100 -2.30 14.16 8.72
N GLY A 101 -1.96 15.38 9.14
CA GLY A 101 -2.90 16.38 9.64
C GLY A 101 -3.90 16.80 8.56
N GLU A 102 -3.43 17.02 7.33
CA GLU A 102 -4.31 17.29 6.17
C GLU A 102 -5.27 16.12 5.88
N LEU A 103 -4.79 14.88 6.02
CA LEU A 103 -5.62 13.68 5.84
C LEU A 103 -6.79 13.63 6.82
N ARG A 104 -6.61 14.09 8.06
CA ARG A 104 -7.68 14.14 9.08
C ARG A 104 -8.91 14.93 8.59
N GLU A 105 -8.70 15.98 7.82
CA GLU A 105 -9.79 16.79 7.24
C GLU A 105 -10.36 16.15 5.96
N ALA A 106 -9.58 15.34 5.25
CA ALA A 106 -9.94 14.74 3.98
C ALA A 106 -10.66 13.37 4.10
N VAL A 107 -10.63 12.73 5.27
CA VAL A 107 -11.33 11.44 5.45
C VAL A 107 -12.86 11.58 5.38
N PRO A 108 -13.59 10.51 5.03
CA PRO A 108 -15.05 10.50 5.06
C PRO A 108 -15.62 10.87 6.43
N GLU A 109 -16.82 11.45 6.45
CA GLU A 109 -17.47 11.96 7.67
C GLU A 109 -17.58 10.89 8.78
N GLN A 110 -17.87 9.65 8.41
CA GLN A 110 -17.95 8.51 9.33
C GLN A 110 -16.61 8.27 10.04
N THR A 111 -15.49 8.42 9.32
CA THR A 111 -14.15 8.28 9.87
C THR A 111 -13.76 9.47 10.72
N ARG A 112 -14.24 10.69 10.40
CA ARG A 112 -13.98 11.89 11.22
C ARG A 112 -14.52 11.75 12.64
N GLN A 113 -15.69 11.13 12.82
CA GLN A 113 -16.24 10.86 14.15
C GLN A 113 -15.34 9.95 15.00
N LEU A 114 -14.56 9.08 14.37
CA LEU A 114 -13.58 8.22 15.06
C LEU A 114 -12.26 8.93 15.35
N LEU A 115 -12.03 10.10 14.73
CA LEU A 115 -10.83 10.92 14.89
C LEU A 115 -11.07 12.17 15.76
N SER A 116 -12.32 12.46 16.17
CA SER A 116 -12.63 13.59 17.05
C SER A 116 -12.11 13.34 18.46
N LEU A 117 -11.49 14.37 19.05
CA LEU A 117 -10.99 14.37 20.44
C LEU A 117 -12.13 14.38 21.47
#